data_AF-A0A6G0WPZ8-F1
#
_entry.id   AF-A0A6G0WPZ8-F1
#
_cell.length_a   1.000
_cell.length_b   1.000
_cell.length_c   1.000
_cell.angle_alpha   90.00
_cell.angle_beta   90.00
_cell.angle_gamma   90.00
#
_symmetry.space_group_name_H-M   'P 1'
#
loop_
_entity.id
_entity.type
_entity.pdbx_description
1 polymer ?
#
loop_
_entity_poly.entity_id
_entity_poly.type
_entity_poly.pdbx_seq_one_letter_code
_entity_poly.pdbx_strand_id
1 'polypeptide(L)'
;MLPMDAPSEMTIFVRLCQRQANDKFTARVSSLATVETLQRFVVSQWQITKNPLKDVPLSQHIFSFQGRILRHDSHLDVYYIGDNDTVYIRFPDMGPISNPSAMSSSELREELLARGAYEPNLRPQQLMHKLEQLLQRESRLERLQQATKRGLVEQAKAITQELKALERSNETMVEVRTVVMPPRPRSIRWPTPPSRHRTVFFSITELERQYQLIPRDVLEPALFLLDVEREWVFSRHHSVQKASFDYKYLAFDKDFVDLLVFKEEAQLVFWFQPDRSYEKLSAFLTKTIDPVVGKTYAPLTIEPNRWLALGGHDGWEGKVRRDGRRQTTRPIPVYTA
;
A
#
# COMPACT_ATOMS: atom_id res chain seq x y z
N MET A 1 -18.44 28.39 -14.30
CA MET A 1 -18.55 27.87 -12.92
C MET A 1 -19.44 26.64 -12.97
N LEU A 2 -18.86 25.44 -12.89
CA LEU A 2 -19.64 24.21 -12.74
C LEU A 2 -20.13 24.11 -11.28
N PRO A 3 -21.32 23.55 -11.03
CA PRO A 3 -21.83 23.41 -9.67
C PRO A 3 -20.86 22.54 -8.87
N MET A 4 -20.47 23.00 -7.69
CA MET A 4 -19.81 22.16 -6.69
C MET A 4 -20.85 21.17 -6.20
N ASP A 5 -20.88 19.98 -6.83
CA ASP A 5 -21.67 18.84 -6.34
C ASP A 5 -21.39 18.66 -4.85
N ALA A 6 -22.45 18.67 -4.04
CA ALA A 6 -22.35 18.42 -2.61
C ALA A 6 -21.57 17.12 -2.35
N PRO A 7 -20.75 17.06 -1.27
CA PRO A 7 -20.06 15.82 -0.94
C PRO A 7 -21.10 14.73 -0.72
N SER A 8 -20.99 13.65 -1.52
CA SER A 8 -21.88 12.50 -1.41
C SER A 8 -21.75 11.89 -0.02
N GLU A 9 -22.84 11.83 0.74
CA GLU A 9 -22.89 11.03 1.96
C GLU A 9 -22.77 9.55 1.60
N MET A 10 -22.07 8.80 2.44
CA MET A 10 -21.97 7.35 2.36
C MET A 10 -22.23 6.73 3.73
N THR A 11 -22.84 5.55 3.72
CA THR A 11 -23.04 4.72 4.90
C THR A 11 -21.89 3.72 4.97
N ILE A 12 -21.08 3.79 6.01
CA ILE A 12 -20.03 2.82 6.27
C ILE A 12 -20.31 2.07 7.56
N PHE A 13 -19.72 0.89 7.69
CA PHE A 13 -19.80 0.08 8.89
C PHE A 13 -18.44 0.04 9.59
N VAL A 14 -18.41 0.36 10.88
CA VAL A 14 -17.21 0.18 11.71
C VAL A 14 -17.39 -1.08 12.54
N ARG A 15 -16.44 -2.03 12.43
CA ARG A 15 -16.50 -3.31 13.14
C ARG A 15 -15.26 -3.52 13.98
N LEU A 16 -15.45 -3.98 15.21
CA LEU A 16 -14.35 -4.44 16.05
C LEU A 16 -13.80 -5.77 15.50
N CYS A 17 -12.50 -5.86 15.24
CA CYS A 17 -11.91 -7.10 14.70
C CYS A 17 -11.34 -8.04 15.77
N GLN A 18 -11.31 -7.59 17.03
CA GLN A 18 -10.82 -8.35 18.17
C GLN A 18 -11.97 -8.74 19.09
N ARG A 19 -11.83 -9.91 19.74
CA ARG A 19 -12.92 -10.64 20.41
C ARG A 19 -13.96 -11.13 19.39
N GLN A 20 -14.78 -12.13 19.76
CA GLN A 20 -15.97 -12.52 18.98
C GLN A 20 -17.07 -11.44 19.04
N ALA A 21 -16.67 -10.17 18.92
CA ALA A 21 -17.57 -9.04 19.00
C ALA A 21 -18.33 -8.94 17.67
N ASN A 22 -19.65 -9.04 17.78
CA ASN A 22 -20.58 -8.73 16.69
C ASN A 22 -20.89 -7.24 16.61
N ASP A 23 -20.15 -6.41 17.36
CA ASP A 23 -20.33 -4.97 17.42
C ASP A 23 -20.03 -4.35 16.05
N LYS A 24 -21.12 -3.97 15.38
CA LYS A 24 -21.13 -3.30 14.09
C LYS A 24 -21.81 -1.96 14.28
N PHE A 25 -21.07 -0.89 14.06
CA PHE A 25 -21.55 0.48 14.16
C PHE A 25 -21.81 1.03 12.77
N THR A 26 -23.00 1.57 12.54
CA THR A 26 -23.32 2.24 11.28
C THR A 26 -22.97 3.71 11.40
N ALA A 27 -22.14 4.22 10.50
CA ALA A 27 -21.77 5.62 10.42
C ALA A 27 -22.19 6.19 9.08
N ARG A 28 -22.96 7.29 9.08
CA ARG A 28 -23.19 8.10 7.89
C ARG A 28 -22.18 9.23 7.89
N VAL A 29 -21.30 9.22 6.90
CA VAL A 29 -20.18 10.16 6.81
C VAL A 29 -20.11 10.74 5.40
N SER A 30 -19.57 11.94 5.30
CA SER A 30 -19.16 12.49 3.99
C SER A 30 -18.09 11.58 3.39
N SER A 31 -18.09 11.40 2.06
CA SER A 31 -16.98 10.77 1.34
C SER A 31 -15.63 11.47 1.58
N LEU A 32 -15.66 12.77 1.90
CA LEU A 32 -14.48 13.57 2.25
C LEU A 32 -14.21 13.65 3.76
N ALA A 33 -14.90 12.85 4.59
CA ALA A 33 -14.58 12.78 6.01
C ALA A 33 -13.18 12.17 6.22
N THR A 34 -12.49 12.59 7.27
CA THR A 34 -11.22 11.96 7.67
C THR A 34 -11.47 10.78 8.60
N VAL A 35 -10.46 9.93 8.78
CA VAL A 35 -10.50 8.85 9.78
C VAL A 35 -10.65 9.42 11.19
N GLU A 36 -10.06 10.59 11.48
CA GLU A 36 -10.26 11.29 12.75
C GLU A 36 -11.74 11.67 12.97
N THR A 37 -12.44 12.15 11.92
CA THR A 37 -13.90 12.40 12.01
C THR A 37 -14.65 11.13 12.34
N LEU A 38 -14.31 10.01 11.67
CA LEU A 38 -14.90 8.70 11.95
C LEU A 38 -14.62 8.24 13.38
N GLN A 39 -13.39 8.43 13.86
CA GLN A 39 -12.97 8.09 15.22
C GLN A 39 -13.77 8.85 16.28
N ARG A 40 -13.90 10.18 16.12
CA ARG A 40 -14.72 11.01 17.03
C ARG A 40 -16.19 10.56 17.01
N PHE A 41 -16.73 10.24 15.84
CA PHE A 41 -18.09 9.71 15.72
C PHE A 41 -18.25 8.41 16.51
N VAL A 42 -17.37 7.42 16.31
CA VAL A 42 -17.43 6.13 17.01
C VAL A 42 -17.35 6.32 18.52
N VAL A 43 -16.44 7.17 19.00
CA VAL A 43 -16.31 7.47 20.44
C VAL A 43 -17.59 8.13 20.99
N SER A 44 -18.22 9.04 20.25
CA SER A 44 -19.50 9.63 20.66
C SER A 44 -20.60 8.58 20.81
N GLN A 45 -20.65 7.59 19.92
CA GLN A 45 -21.60 6.48 20.03
C GLN A 45 -21.30 5.59 21.24
N TRP A 46 -20.03 5.36 21.56
CA TRP A 46 -19.63 4.63 22.77
C TRP A 46 -19.96 5.38 24.06
N GLN A 47 -19.88 6.71 24.06
CA GLN A 47 -20.30 7.52 25.21
C GLN A 47 -21.81 7.38 25.46
N ILE A 48 -22.63 7.46 24.40
CA ILE A 48 -24.09 7.31 24.46
C ILE A 48 -24.48 5.91 24.96
N THR A 49 -23.85 4.89 24.39
CA THR A 49 -24.13 3.48 24.72
C THR A 49 -23.45 3.00 26.00
N LYS A 50 -22.65 3.86 26.66
CA LYS A 50 -21.80 3.53 27.81
C LYS A 50 -20.88 2.32 27.57
N ASN A 51 -20.42 2.16 26.33
CA ASN A 51 -19.49 1.09 25.95
C ASN A 51 -18.14 1.32 26.64
N PRO A 52 -17.49 0.29 27.22
CA PRO A 52 -16.19 0.42 27.90
C PRO A 52 -15.06 0.94 26.99
N LEU A 53 -15.21 0.82 25.67
CA LEU A 53 -14.23 1.32 24.70
C LEU A 53 -14.18 2.86 24.62
N LYS A 54 -15.14 3.57 25.21
CA LYS A 54 -15.16 5.05 25.23
C LYS A 54 -13.95 5.67 25.95
N ASP A 55 -13.37 4.93 26.91
CA ASP A 55 -12.29 5.41 27.78
C ASP A 55 -10.90 5.04 27.21
N VAL A 56 -10.87 4.31 26.09
CA VAL A 56 -9.62 3.93 25.42
C VAL A 56 -8.98 5.17 24.78
N PRO A 57 -7.67 5.40 24.96
CA PRO A 57 -6.99 6.53 24.34
C PRO A 57 -7.09 6.47 22.81
N LEU A 58 -7.38 7.62 22.18
CA LEU A 58 -7.49 7.73 20.72
C LEU A 58 -6.24 7.22 19.99
N SER A 59 -5.05 7.40 20.58
CA SER A 59 -3.78 6.91 20.02
C SER A 59 -3.70 5.39 19.91
N GLN A 60 -4.56 4.65 20.62
CA GLN A 60 -4.63 3.19 20.54
C GLN A 60 -5.63 2.70 19.48
N HIS A 61 -6.40 3.60 18.86
CA HIS A 61 -7.36 3.21 17.83
C HIS A 61 -6.64 3.04 16.50
N ILE A 62 -6.58 1.82 16.00
CA ILE A 62 -5.99 1.55 14.70
C ILE A 62 -7.13 1.14 13.77
N PHE A 63 -7.32 1.92 12.70
CA PHE A 63 -8.31 1.61 11.68
C PHE A 63 -7.65 0.86 10.52
N SER A 64 -8.36 -0.12 9.97
CA SER A 64 -7.90 -0.87 8.81
C SER A 64 -9.01 -1.17 7.81
N PHE A 65 -8.62 -1.28 6.53
CA PHE A 65 -9.50 -1.62 5.43
C PHE A 65 -8.72 -2.39 4.36
N GLN A 66 -9.21 -3.58 3.99
CA GLN A 66 -8.67 -4.40 2.89
C GLN A 66 -7.14 -4.57 2.90
N GLY A 67 -6.57 -4.93 4.06
CA GLY A 67 -5.13 -5.16 4.18
C GLY A 67 -4.30 -3.91 4.43
N ARG A 68 -4.90 -2.77 4.79
CA ARG A 68 -4.19 -1.48 4.98
C ARG A 68 -4.58 -0.81 6.29
N ILE A 69 -3.61 -0.18 6.93
CA ILE A 69 -3.84 0.73 8.06
C ILE A 69 -4.21 2.12 7.53
N LEU A 70 -5.24 2.72 8.13
CA LEU A 70 -5.73 4.04 7.75
C LEU A 70 -5.07 5.12 8.63
N ARG A 71 -4.61 6.21 8.03
CA ARG A 71 -4.09 7.36 8.76
C ARG A 71 -5.22 8.20 9.31
N HIS A 72 -5.01 8.79 10.47
CA HIS A 72 -6.01 9.63 11.13
C HIS A 72 -6.36 10.89 10.33
N ASP A 73 -5.37 11.51 9.68
CA ASP A 73 -5.49 12.75 8.92
C ASP A 73 -5.98 12.56 7.48
N SER A 74 -5.99 11.32 6.97
CA SER A 74 -6.42 11.02 5.60
C SER A 74 -7.93 11.00 5.44
N HIS A 75 -8.40 11.44 4.28
CA HIS A 75 -9.79 11.28 3.84
C HIS A 75 -10.11 9.80 3.53
N LEU A 76 -11.34 9.37 3.82
CA LEU A 76 -11.78 7.99 3.65
C LEU A 76 -11.79 7.54 2.19
N ASP A 77 -12.18 8.41 1.27
CA ASP A 77 -12.23 8.11 -0.16
C ASP A 77 -10.84 7.79 -0.75
N VAL A 78 -9.72 8.27 -0.18
CA VAL A 78 -8.34 7.93 -0.59
C VAL A 78 -8.11 6.42 -0.52
N TYR A 79 -8.76 5.74 0.41
CA TYR A 79 -8.69 4.29 0.58
C TYR A 79 -9.71 3.54 -0.28
N TYR A 80 -10.43 4.25 -1.17
CA TYR A 80 -11.51 3.74 -2.00
C TYR A 80 -12.64 3.10 -1.18
N ILE A 81 -12.87 3.63 0.02
CA ILE A 81 -14.01 3.26 0.85
C ILE A 81 -15.26 3.90 0.23
N GLY A 82 -16.23 3.05 -0.11
CA GLY A 82 -17.51 3.43 -0.70
C GLY A 82 -18.70 3.16 0.23
N ASP A 83 -19.89 3.28 -0.33
CA ASP A 83 -21.14 3.00 0.38
C ASP A 83 -21.25 1.50 0.72
N ASN A 84 -21.68 1.22 1.94
CA ASN A 84 -21.81 -0.10 2.57
C ASN A 84 -20.51 -0.86 2.86
N ASP A 85 -19.35 -0.20 2.72
CA ASP A 85 -18.08 -0.81 3.08
C ASP A 85 -17.90 -0.97 4.59
N THR A 86 -17.10 -1.96 4.99
CA THR A 86 -16.77 -2.23 6.39
C THR A 86 -15.33 -1.86 6.69
N VAL A 87 -15.15 -0.85 7.53
CA VAL A 87 -13.88 -0.46 8.14
C VAL A 87 -13.72 -1.20 9.47
N TYR A 88 -12.52 -1.69 9.74
CA TYR A 88 -12.22 -2.37 10.98
C TYR A 88 -11.50 -1.43 11.94
N ILE A 89 -11.83 -1.54 13.23
CA ILE A 89 -11.10 -0.91 14.32
C ILE A 89 -10.49 -1.99 15.20
N ARG A 90 -9.24 -1.75 15.62
CA ARG A 90 -8.47 -2.61 16.51
C ARG A 90 -7.73 -1.81 17.56
N PHE A 91 -7.41 -2.48 18.66
CA PHE A 91 -6.72 -1.97 19.83
C PHE A 91 -5.57 -2.92 20.18
N PRO A 92 -4.31 -2.46 20.26
CA PRO A 92 -3.17 -3.32 20.53
C PRO A 92 -3.33 -4.24 21.74
N ASP A 93 -3.96 -3.75 22.81
CA ASP A 93 -4.09 -4.44 24.09
C ASP A 93 -5.23 -5.50 24.12
N MET A 94 -6.04 -5.60 23.05
CA MET A 94 -7.24 -6.46 23.03
C MET A 94 -7.01 -7.86 22.42
N GLY A 95 -5.76 -8.23 22.14
CA GLY A 95 -5.38 -9.56 21.70
C GLY A 95 -5.29 -9.73 20.18
N PRO A 96 -5.14 -10.98 19.69
CA PRO A 96 -4.84 -11.25 18.29
C PRO A 96 -6.03 -10.97 17.37
N ILE A 97 -5.71 -10.71 16.11
CA ILE A 97 -6.68 -10.43 15.06
C ILE A 97 -6.98 -11.75 14.36
N SER A 98 -8.26 -12.11 14.27
CA SER A 98 -8.70 -13.34 13.61
C SER A 98 -9.20 -13.11 12.18
N ASN A 99 -9.55 -11.87 11.82
CA ASN A 99 -10.13 -11.54 10.53
C ASN A 99 -9.05 -10.99 9.57
N PRO A 100 -8.75 -11.68 8.45
CA PRO A 100 -7.80 -11.19 7.45
C PRO A 100 -8.12 -9.80 6.92
N SER A 101 -9.40 -9.42 6.83
CA SER A 101 -9.81 -8.10 6.33
C SER A 101 -9.39 -6.94 7.23
N ALA A 102 -9.06 -7.23 8.50
CA ALA A 102 -8.63 -6.25 9.48
C ALA A 102 -7.11 -6.22 9.70
N MET A 103 -6.36 -7.13 9.07
CA MET A 103 -4.90 -7.21 9.16
C MET A 103 -4.23 -6.19 8.23
N SER A 104 -3.00 -5.79 8.53
CA SER A 104 -2.15 -5.03 7.61
C SER A 104 -1.49 -5.95 6.58
N SER A 105 -0.91 -5.37 5.52
CA SER A 105 -0.18 -6.14 4.51
C SER A 105 0.99 -6.93 5.11
N SER A 106 1.67 -6.36 6.09
CA SER A 106 2.75 -7.03 6.82
C SER A 106 2.25 -8.23 7.61
N GLU A 107 1.16 -8.07 8.35
CA GLU A 107 0.58 -9.14 9.16
C GLU A 107 0.04 -10.28 8.28
N LEU A 108 -0.62 -9.94 7.17
CA LEU A 108 -1.08 -10.91 6.18
C LEU A 108 0.09 -11.72 5.60
N ARG A 109 1.20 -11.04 5.27
CA ARG A 109 2.42 -11.68 4.76
C ARG A 109 3.01 -12.63 5.78
N GLU A 110 3.12 -12.21 7.04
CA GLU A 110 3.65 -13.05 8.11
C GLU A 110 2.79 -14.29 8.39
N GLU A 111 1.48 -14.15 8.46
CA GLU A 111 0.56 -15.28 8.67
C GLU A 111 0.63 -16.29 7.50
N LEU A 112 0.81 -15.81 6.26
CA LEU A 112 1.02 -16.65 5.08
C LEU A 112 2.39 -17.32 5.07
N LEU A 113 3.45 -16.62 5.47
CA LEU A 113 4.80 -17.17 5.59
C LEU A 113 4.86 -18.25 6.68
N ALA A 114 4.25 -18.00 7.84
CA ALA A 114 4.16 -18.95 8.95
C ALA A 114 3.45 -20.26 8.54
N ARG A 115 2.52 -20.17 7.59
CA ARG A 115 1.80 -21.33 7.00
C ARG A 115 2.46 -21.91 5.76
N GLY A 116 3.59 -21.35 5.30
CA GLY A 116 4.28 -21.80 4.09
C GLY A 116 3.48 -21.60 2.79
N ALA A 117 2.51 -20.68 2.78
CA ALA A 117 1.59 -20.45 1.66
C ALA A 117 1.79 -19.08 0.98
N TYR A 118 2.82 -18.33 1.36
CA TYR A 118 3.16 -17.05 0.75
C TYR A 118 3.63 -17.24 -0.71
N GLU A 119 3.12 -16.39 -1.60
CA GLU A 119 3.60 -16.27 -2.97
C GLU A 119 4.10 -14.84 -3.21
N PRO A 120 5.23 -14.65 -3.91
CA PRO A 120 5.73 -13.33 -4.27
C PRO A 120 4.77 -12.53 -5.16
N ASN A 121 4.89 -11.20 -5.12
CA ASN A 121 4.18 -10.26 -5.99
C ASN A 121 2.64 -10.29 -5.86
N LEU A 122 2.13 -10.66 -4.68
CA LEU A 122 0.71 -10.57 -4.36
C LEU A 122 0.36 -9.20 -3.77
N ARG A 123 -0.68 -8.57 -4.29
CA ARG A 123 -1.24 -7.31 -3.77
C ARG A 123 -1.88 -7.53 -2.38
N PRO A 124 -2.05 -6.48 -1.56
CA PRO A 124 -2.68 -6.60 -0.23
C PRO A 124 -4.03 -7.32 -0.23
N GLN A 125 -4.92 -7.02 -1.18
CA GLN A 125 -6.19 -7.76 -1.28
C GLN A 125 -6.00 -9.23 -1.67
N GLN A 126 -5.02 -9.54 -2.53
CA GLN A 126 -4.74 -10.94 -2.90
C GLN A 126 -4.18 -11.72 -1.72
N LEU A 127 -3.30 -11.12 -0.91
CA LEU A 127 -2.82 -11.70 0.36
C LEU A 127 -4.00 -11.97 1.31
N MET A 128 -4.90 -11.00 1.47
CA MET A 128 -6.09 -11.12 2.30
C MET A 128 -7.00 -12.26 1.84
N HIS A 129 -7.37 -12.30 0.56
CA HIS A 129 -8.21 -13.35 -0.02
C HIS A 129 -7.56 -14.73 0.12
N LYS A 130 -6.25 -14.82 -0.08
CA LYS A 130 -5.50 -16.07 0.06
C LYS A 130 -5.51 -16.57 1.50
N LEU A 131 -5.25 -15.69 2.47
CA LEU A 131 -5.31 -16.06 3.88
C LEU A 131 -6.73 -16.47 4.30
N GLU A 132 -7.75 -15.74 3.84
CA GLU A 132 -9.15 -16.09 4.10
C GLU A 132 -9.49 -17.49 3.58
N GLN A 133 -9.08 -17.82 2.35
CA GLN A 133 -9.27 -19.17 1.78
C GLN A 133 -8.57 -20.25 2.60
N LEU A 134 -7.35 -20.00 3.08
CA LEU A 134 -6.61 -20.94 3.91
C LEU A 134 -7.31 -21.19 5.24
N LEU A 135 -7.69 -20.13 5.96
CA LEU A 135 -8.41 -20.25 7.24
C LEU A 135 -9.74 -20.98 7.07
N GLN A 136 -10.46 -20.68 5.98
CA GLN A 136 -11.70 -21.36 5.61
C GLN A 136 -11.50 -22.87 5.33
N ARG A 137 -10.36 -23.24 4.74
CA ARG A 137 -9.99 -24.64 4.48
C ARG A 137 -9.59 -25.35 5.78
N GLU A 138 -8.73 -24.73 6.58
CA GLU A 138 -8.28 -25.24 7.89
C GLU A 138 -9.47 -25.53 8.80
N SER A 139 -10.39 -24.58 8.96
CA SER A 139 -11.61 -24.77 9.76
C SER A 139 -12.48 -25.94 9.27
N ARG A 140 -12.63 -26.12 7.95
CA ARG A 140 -13.37 -27.25 7.38
C ARG A 140 -12.66 -28.58 7.61
N LEU A 141 -11.34 -28.62 7.48
CA LEU A 141 -10.54 -29.82 7.76
C LEU A 141 -10.61 -30.21 9.23
N GLU A 142 -10.57 -29.25 10.16
CA GLU A 142 -10.77 -29.51 11.59
C GLU A 142 -12.16 -30.09 11.87
N ARG A 143 -13.22 -29.49 11.30
CA ARG A 143 -14.59 -30.04 11.41
C ARG A 143 -14.69 -31.45 10.85
N LEU A 144 -14.03 -31.74 9.72
CA LEU A 144 -13.98 -33.07 9.11
C LEU A 144 -13.26 -34.08 10.01
N GLN A 145 -12.12 -33.72 10.58
CA GLN A 145 -11.39 -34.56 11.53
C GLN A 145 -12.24 -34.86 12.76
N GLN A 146 -12.94 -33.87 13.32
CA GLN A 146 -13.82 -34.06 14.48
C GLN A 146 -15.01 -34.97 14.14
N ALA A 147 -15.66 -34.78 12.98
CA ALA A 147 -16.78 -35.62 12.54
C ALA A 147 -16.34 -37.07 12.30
N THR A 148 -15.16 -37.26 11.71
CA THR A 148 -14.57 -38.58 11.46
C THR A 148 -14.24 -39.28 12.79
N LYS A 149 -13.61 -38.58 13.74
CA LYS A 149 -13.32 -39.11 15.09
C LYS A 149 -14.59 -39.50 15.86
N ARG A 150 -15.71 -38.83 15.61
CA ARG A 150 -17.01 -39.10 16.25
C ARG A 150 -17.88 -40.12 15.48
N GLY A 151 -17.42 -40.65 14.35
CA GLY A 151 -18.18 -41.60 13.53
C GLY A 151 -19.40 -41.01 12.81
N LEU A 152 -19.47 -39.69 12.65
CA LEU A 152 -20.61 -38.99 12.04
C LEU A 152 -20.49 -38.97 10.51
N VAL A 153 -20.82 -40.10 9.88
CA VAL A 153 -20.61 -40.35 8.44
C VAL A 153 -21.29 -39.30 7.55
N GLU A 154 -22.54 -38.93 7.82
CA GLU A 154 -23.28 -37.97 7.00
C GLU A 154 -22.71 -36.55 7.12
N GLN A 155 -22.26 -36.15 8.32
CA GLN A 155 -21.58 -34.85 8.51
C GLN A 155 -20.23 -34.83 7.79
N ALA A 156 -19.47 -35.93 7.84
CA ALA A 156 -18.20 -36.04 7.13
C ALA A 156 -18.39 -35.95 5.60
N LYS A 157 -19.44 -36.57 5.05
CA LYS A 157 -19.79 -36.46 3.63
C LYS A 157 -20.14 -35.02 3.25
N ALA A 158 -20.98 -34.34 4.05
CA ALA A 158 -21.36 -32.95 3.81
C ALA A 158 -20.14 -32.02 3.80
N ILE A 159 -19.26 -32.12 4.80
CA ILE A 159 -18.04 -31.28 4.89
C ILE A 159 -17.08 -31.57 3.72
N THR A 160 -16.99 -32.81 3.28
CA THR A 160 -16.16 -33.18 2.10
C THR A 160 -16.70 -32.54 0.82
N GLN A 161 -18.03 -32.45 0.68
CA GLN A 161 -18.65 -31.73 -0.45
C GLN A 161 -18.39 -30.22 -0.35
N GLU A 162 -18.48 -29.62 0.84
CA GLU A 162 -18.10 -28.20 1.07
C GLU A 162 -16.66 -27.92 0.66
N LEU A 163 -15.71 -28.80 1.01
CA LEU A 163 -14.30 -28.67 0.63
C LEU A 163 -14.10 -28.72 -0.88
N LYS A 164 -14.73 -29.67 -1.57
CA LYS A 164 -14.67 -29.77 -3.04
C LYS A 164 -15.27 -28.54 -3.72
N ALA A 165 -16.36 -28.01 -3.19
CA ALA A 165 -16.98 -26.78 -3.72
C ALA A 165 -16.05 -25.58 -3.54
N LEU A 166 -15.37 -25.48 -2.39
CA LEU A 166 -14.41 -24.41 -2.11
C LEU A 166 -13.18 -24.50 -3.02
N GLU A 167 -12.65 -25.69 -3.27
CA GLU A 167 -11.52 -25.90 -4.20
C GLU A 167 -11.89 -25.48 -5.63
N ARG A 168 -13.08 -25.86 -6.13
CA ARG A 168 -13.58 -25.41 -7.45
C ARG A 168 -13.78 -23.89 -7.52
N SER A 169 -14.32 -23.29 -6.46
CA SER A 169 -14.50 -21.84 -6.39
C SER A 169 -13.16 -21.10 -6.41
N ASN A 170 -12.12 -21.67 -5.81
CA ASN A 170 -10.78 -21.08 -5.80
C ASN A 170 -10.15 -21.13 -7.20
N GLU A 171 -10.26 -22.25 -7.91
CA GLU A 171 -9.79 -22.38 -9.30
C GLU A 171 -10.45 -21.32 -10.20
N THR A 172 -11.73 -21.04 -9.99
CA THR A 172 -12.49 -20.05 -10.77
C THR A 172 -12.14 -18.60 -10.40
N MET A 173 -11.82 -18.32 -9.13
CA MET A 173 -11.45 -16.96 -8.68
C MET A 173 -10.06 -16.51 -9.13
N VAL A 174 -9.15 -17.44 -9.44
CA VAL A 174 -7.79 -17.12 -9.91
C VAL A 174 -7.82 -16.47 -11.31
N GLU A 175 -8.81 -16.80 -12.14
CA GLU A 175 -8.88 -16.29 -13.53
C GLU A 175 -9.60 -14.95 -13.70
N VAL A 176 -10.45 -14.53 -12.76
CA VAL A 176 -11.30 -13.33 -12.94
C VAL A 176 -11.02 -12.28 -11.87
N ARG A 177 -9.86 -11.61 -11.92
CA ARG A 177 -9.65 -10.30 -11.27
C ARG A 177 -8.66 -9.42 -12.02
N THR A 178 -8.92 -9.14 -13.30
CA THR A 178 -8.62 -7.82 -13.86
C THR A 178 -9.51 -6.81 -13.15
N VAL A 179 -9.10 -6.39 -11.95
CA VAL A 179 -9.81 -5.40 -11.14
C VAL A 179 -9.88 -4.12 -11.96
N VAL A 180 -11.08 -3.79 -12.47
CA VAL A 180 -11.36 -2.46 -13.01
C VAL A 180 -11.02 -1.48 -11.90
N MET A 181 -9.99 -0.66 -12.12
CA MET A 181 -9.58 0.29 -11.10
C MET A 181 -10.73 1.29 -10.88
N PRO A 182 -11.20 1.45 -9.63
CA PRO A 182 -12.23 2.44 -9.34
C PRO A 182 -11.74 3.85 -9.74
N PRO A 183 -12.67 4.75 -10.09
CA PRO A 183 -12.32 6.12 -10.45
C PRO A 183 -11.59 6.80 -9.29
N ARG A 184 -10.66 7.71 -9.62
CA ARG A 184 -9.82 8.35 -8.63
C ARG A 184 -10.66 9.13 -7.59
N PRO A 185 -10.30 9.05 -6.29
CA PRO A 185 -11.00 9.78 -5.24
C PRO A 185 -10.93 11.30 -5.43
N ARG A 186 -11.96 12.01 -4.97
CA ARG A 186 -12.13 13.46 -5.19
C ARG A 186 -11.31 14.29 -4.21
N SER A 187 -11.03 13.75 -3.01
CA SER A 187 -10.21 14.43 -2.00
C SER A 187 -8.78 14.68 -2.44
N ILE A 188 -8.28 13.85 -3.36
CA ILE A 188 -6.89 13.88 -3.77
C ILE A 188 -6.66 15.05 -4.73
N ARG A 189 -6.24 16.19 -4.18
CA ARG A 189 -5.81 17.37 -4.94
C ARG A 189 -4.30 17.33 -5.14
N TRP A 190 -3.86 16.91 -6.33
CA TRP A 190 -2.45 16.99 -6.67
C TRP A 190 -2.09 18.38 -7.17
N PRO A 191 -0.91 18.90 -6.79
CA PRO A 191 -0.40 20.16 -7.34
C PRO A 191 -0.20 20.07 -8.85
N THR A 192 0.10 18.87 -9.36
CA THR A 192 0.18 18.54 -10.77
C THR A 192 -0.73 17.36 -11.09
N PRO A 193 -1.58 17.44 -12.13
CA PRO A 193 -2.38 16.29 -12.52
C PRO A 193 -1.45 15.11 -12.83
N PRO A 194 -1.73 13.91 -12.32
CA PRO A 194 -0.89 12.75 -12.59
C PRO A 194 -0.83 12.50 -14.08
N SER A 195 0.40 12.35 -14.57
CA SER A 195 0.65 12.14 -16.00
C SER A 195 0.18 10.74 -16.40
N ARG A 196 -0.06 10.54 -17.69
CA ARG A 196 -0.27 9.19 -18.24
C ARG A 196 1.00 8.34 -18.10
N HIS A 197 2.15 8.99 -18.03
CA HIS A 197 3.45 8.37 -17.88
C HIS A 197 3.65 7.84 -16.47
N ARG A 198 4.54 6.87 -16.34
CA ARG A 198 4.85 6.26 -15.05
C ARG A 198 5.52 7.27 -14.13
N THR A 199 5.07 7.31 -12.88
CA THR A 199 5.69 8.12 -11.83
C THR A 199 6.94 7.42 -11.30
N VAL A 200 8.00 8.20 -11.02
CA VAL A 200 9.27 7.71 -10.51
C VAL A 200 9.60 8.41 -9.21
N PHE A 201 9.91 7.64 -8.17
CA PHE A 201 10.32 8.16 -6.86
C PHE A 201 11.81 7.92 -6.64
N PHE A 202 12.52 8.96 -6.20
CA PHE A 202 13.97 8.93 -6.00
C PHE A 202 14.40 8.96 -4.53
N SER A 203 13.56 9.50 -3.65
CA SER A 203 13.86 9.65 -2.22
C SER A 203 13.07 8.64 -1.40
N ILE A 204 13.78 7.71 -0.74
CA ILE A 204 13.16 6.72 0.16
C ILE A 204 12.55 7.38 1.39
N THR A 205 13.19 8.41 1.95
CA THR A 205 12.78 9.08 3.19
C THR A 205 11.52 9.93 2.98
N GLU A 206 11.43 10.64 1.86
CA GLU A 206 10.22 11.41 1.55
C GLU A 206 9.07 10.49 1.13
N LEU A 207 9.38 9.41 0.42
CA LEU A 207 8.41 8.40 0.07
C LEU A 207 7.80 7.75 1.32
N GLU A 208 8.61 7.40 2.33
CA GLU A 208 8.09 6.81 3.57
C GLU A 208 7.11 7.74 4.32
N ARG A 209 7.38 9.05 4.33
CA ARG A 209 6.50 10.02 5.00
C ARG A 209 5.16 10.17 4.31
N GLN A 210 5.14 10.04 2.97
CA GLN A 210 4.01 10.44 2.14
C GLN A 210 3.31 9.29 1.42
N TYR A 211 3.86 8.08 1.36
CA TYR A 211 3.35 7.02 0.46
C TYR A 211 1.87 6.68 0.69
N GLN A 212 1.39 6.82 1.92
CA GLN A 212 0.00 6.56 2.29
C GLN A 212 -0.98 7.62 1.73
N LEU A 213 -0.49 8.80 1.36
CA LEU A 213 -1.26 9.86 0.69
C LEU A 213 -1.24 9.72 -0.83
N ILE A 214 -0.33 8.89 -1.36
CA ILE A 214 -0.17 8.70 -2.80
C ILE A 214 -1.31 7.80 -3.30
N PRO A 215 -2.08 8.22 -4.32
CA PRO A 215 -3.13 7.41 -4.90
C PRO A 215 -2.61 6.05 -5.34
N ARG A 216 -3.45 5.03 -5.21
CA ARG A 216 -3.09 3.65 -5.55
C ARG A 216 -2.68 3.49 -7.01
N ASP A 217 -3.42 4.14 -7.90
CA ASP A 217 -3.15 4.14 -9.34
C ASP A 217 -1.82 4.81 -9.72
N VAL A 218 -1.25 5.63 -8.83
CA VAL A 218 0.07 6.22 -8.99
C VAL A 218 1.12 5.33 -8.32
N LEU A 219 0.89 4.97 -7.05
CA LEU A 219 1.86 4.25 -6.23
C LEU A 219 2.11 2.84 -6.77
N GLU A 220 1.09 2.10 -7.21
CA GLU A 220 1.23 0.70 -7.66
C GLU A 220 2.07 0.53 -8.94
N PRO A 221 1.87 1.30 -10.02
CA PRO A 221 2.72 1.19 -11.21
C PRO A 221 4.05 1.94 -11.09
N ALA A 222 4.23 2.83 -10.09
CA ALA A 222 5.43 3.65 -9.97
C ALA A 222 6.74 2.84 -9.83
N LEU A 223 7.82 3.41 -10.36
CA LEU A 223 9.19 2.93 -10.17
C LEU A 223 9.85 3.63 -8.99
N PHE A 224 10.59 2.87 -8.19
CA PHE A 224 11.40 3.41 -7.11
C PHE A 224 12.87 3.29 -7.50
N LEU A 225 13.52 4.42 -7.75
CA LEU A 225 14.95 4.50 -8.09
C LEU A 225 15.68 5.10 -6.89
N LEU A 226 16.03 4.25 -5.93
CA LEU A 226 16.42 4.69 -4.59
C LEU A 226 17.95 4.77 -4.47
N ASP A 227 18.47 5.94 -4.11
CA ASP A 227 19.90 6.15 -3.83
C ASP A 227 20.30 5.71 -2.42
N VAL A 228 20.11 4.42 -2.14
CA VAL A 228 20.45 3.78 -0.86
C VAL A 228 20.84 2.33 -1.08
N GLU A 229 21.67 1.80 -0.20
CA GLU A 229 22.04 0.39 -0.22
C GLU A 229 20.88 -0.46 0.32
N ARG A 230 20.57 -1.54 -0.42
CA ARG A 230 19.50 -2.48 -0.07
C ARG A 230 19.65 -3.02 1.36
N GLU A 231 20.87 -3.38 1.74
CA GLU A 231 21.15 -3.96 3.06
C GLU A 231 20.80 -3.01 4.20
N TRP A 232 20.96 -1.70 4.01
CA TRP A 232 20.66 -0.73 5.06
C TRP A 232 19.17 -0.61 5.35
N VAL A 233 18.31 -0.96 4.39
CA VAL A 233 16.85 -0.91 4.54
C VAL A 233 16.31 -2.17 5.22
N PHE A 234 16.89 -3.34 4.92
CA PHE A 234 16.36 -4.64 5.39
C PHE A 234 17.12 -5.24 6.58
N SER A 235 18.28 -4.69 6.95
CA SER A 235 19.06 -5.22 8.08
C SER A 235 18.34 -5.01 9.41
N ARG A 236 18.41 -6.01 10.31
CA ARG A 236 17.89 -5.86 11.67
C ARG A 236 18.75 -4.86 12.45
N HIS A 237 18.19 -3.69 12.74
CA HIS A 237 18.90 -2.65 13.47
C HIS A 237 18.83 -2.89 14.99
N HIS A 238 19.99 -2.95 15.65
CA HIS A 238 20.05 -2.96 17.11
C HIS A 238 19.75 -1.56 17.68
N SER A 239 19.17 -1.50 18.89
CA SER A 239 18.84 -0.24 19.59
C SER A 239 20.04 0.70 19.77
N VAL A 240 21.26 0.15 19.89
CA VAL A 240 22.52 0.91 19.99
C VAL A 240 22.93 1.55 18.66
N GLN A 241 22.68 0.88 17.53
CA GLN A 241 22.97 1.41 16.19
C GLN A 241 22.04 2.59 15.84
N LYS A 242 20.79 2.57 16.35
CA LYS A 242 19.82 3.67 16.20
C LYS A 242 20.27 5.00 16.85
N ALA A 243 21.26 4.98 17.75
CA ALA A 243 21.78 6.19 18.39
C ALA A 243 22.81 6.94 17.53
N SER A 244 23.31 6.34 16.45
CA SER A 244 24.17 7.02 15.48
C SER A 244 23.35 7.84 14.47
N PHE A 245 23.88 8.99 14.06
CA PHE A 245 23.14 10.09 13.42
C PHE A 245 22.42 9.69 12.11
N ASP A 246 22.94 8.72 11.35
CA ASP A 246 22.40 8.36 10.04
C ASP A 246 21.32 7.25 10.09
N TYR A 247 21.37 6.35 11.08
CA TYR A 247 20.48 5.17 11.13
C TYR A 247 19.05 5.49 11.58
N LYS A 248 18.84 6.61 12.29
CA LYS A 248 17.49 7.07 12.64
C LYS A 248 16.64 7.32 11.40
N TYR A 249 17.25 7.71 10.28
CA TYR A 249 16.56 8.01 9.02
C TYR A 249 16.27 6.78 8.16
N LEU A 250 16.73 5.59 8.58
CA LEU A 250 16.55 4.31 7.87
C LEU A 250 15.72 3.30 8.69
N ALA A 251 15.25 3.70 9.87
CA ALA A 251 14.35 2.91 10.70
C ALA A 251 12.90 3.05 10.20
N PHE A 252 12.59 2.37 9.10
CA PHE A 252 11.28 2.45 8.48
C PHE A 252 10.22 1.59 9.15
N ASP A 253 8.96 2.01 9.02
CA ASP A 253 7.81 1.22 9.43
C ASP A 253 7.73 -0.09 8.65
N LYS A 254 7.29 -1.15 9.33
CA LYS A 254 7.22 -2.50 8.76
C LYS A 254 6.35 -2.58 7.51
N ASP A 255 5.19 -1.90 7.52
CA ASP A 255 4.29 -1.83 6.37
C ASP A 255 4.98 -1.16 5.15
N PHE A 256 5.88 -0.19 5.38
CA PHE A 256 6.66 0.44 4.33
C PHE A 256 7.76 -0.49 3.80
N VAL A 257 8.46 -1.20 4.69
CA VAL A 257 9.45 -2.21 4.30
C VAL A 257 8.80 -3.30 3.45
N ASP A 258 7.64 -3.81 3.84
CA ASP A 258 6.92 -4.83 3.07
C ASP A 258 6.38 -4.31 1.73
N LEU A 259 6.03 -3.01 1.64
CA LEU A 259 5.76 -2.36 0.35
C LEU A 259 6.99 -2.41 -0.56
N LEU A 260 8.19 -2.14 -0.02
CA LEU A 260 9.43 -2.21 -0.79
C LEU A 260 9.72 -3.65 -1.23
N VAL A 261 9.49 -4.65 -0.38
CA VAL A 261 9.64 -6.06 -0.77
C VAL A 261 8.67 -6.43 -1.89
N PHE A 262 7.39 -6.06 -1.76
CA PHE A 262 6.39 -6.27 -2.82
C PHE A 262 6.82 -5.63 -4.15
N LYS A 263 7.35 -4.40 -4.08
CA LYS A 263 7.84 -3.68 -5.25
C LYS A 263 9.11 -4.30 -5.84
N GLU A 264 9.99 -4.85 -5.01
CA GLU A 264 11.20 -5.56 -5.44
C GLU A 264 10.82 -6.87 -6.15
N GLU A 265 9.88 -7.63 -5.58
CA GLU A 265 9.31 -8.85 -6.20
C GLU A 265 8.62 -8.54 -7.53
N ALA A 266 8.01 -7.35 -7.67
CA ALA A 266 7.40 -6.87 -8.90
C ALA A 266 8.41 -6.28 -9.91
N GLN A 267 9.71 -6.28 -9.61
CA GLN A 267 10.78 -5.65 -10.41
C GLN A 267 10.56 -4.15 -10.65
N LEU A 268 10.04 -3.44 -9.65
CA LEU A 268 9.75 -2.00 -9.70
C LEU A 268 10.67 -1.15 -8.80
N VAL A 269 11.61 -1.78 -8.10
CA VAL A 269 12.64 -1.10 -7.30
C VAL A 269 14.00 -1.32 -7.92
N PHE A 270 14.78 -0.25 -8.00
CA PHE A 270 16.18 -0.28 -8.33
C PHE A 270 16.97 0.43 -7.24
N TRP A 271 17.91 -0.30 -6.66
CA TRP A 271 18.85 0.20 -5.65
C TRP A 271 20.08 0.74 -6.37
N PHE A 272 20.34 2.04 -6.26
CA PHE A 272 21.45 2.66 -6.99
C PHE A 272 22.80 2.41 -6.32
N GLN A 273 22.84 2.25 -5.00
CA GLN A 273 24.05 1.91 -4.26
C GLN A 273 24.21 0.39 -4.11
N PRO A 274 25.46 -0.12 -3.99
CA PRO A 274 26.72 0.64 -3.85
C PRO A 274 27.33 1.13 -5.17
N ASP A 275 27.01 0.51 -6.30
CA ASP A 275 27.76 0.68 -7.55
C ASP A 275 27.54 2.03 -8.26
N ARG A 276 26.41 2.70 -8.03
CA ARG A 276 25.98 3.94 -8.68
C ARG A 276 26.15 3.92 -10.21
N SER A 277 25.80 2.78 -10.82
CA SER A 277 25.98 2.55 -12.26
C SER A 277 24.72 2.92 -13.05
N TYR A 278 24.84 3.95 -13.89
CA TYR A 278 23.79 4.33 -14.85
C TYR A 278 23.56 3.27 -15.93
N GLU A 279 24.56 2.45 -16.24
CA GLU A 279 24.41 1.31 -17.17
C GLU A 279 23.46 0.26 -16.58
N LYS A 280 23.63 -0.08 -15.29
CA LYS A 280 22.72 -0.98 -14.58
C LYS A 280 21.31 -0.40 -14.49
N LEU A 281 21.20 0.91 -14.25
CA LEU A 281 19.90 1.60 -14.27
C LEU A 281 19.24 1.53 -15.66
N SER A 282 20.00 1.76 -16.72
CA SER A 282 19.55 1.63 -18.11
C SER A 282 19.06 0.21 -18.41
N ALA A 283 19.81 -0.81 -17.98
CA ALA A 283 19.43 -2.22 -18.12
C ALA A 283 18.18 -2.59 -17.31
N PHE A 284 17.95 -1.95 -16.16
CA PHE A 284 16.73 -2.11 -15.37
C PHE A 284 15.52 -1.48 -16.08
N LEU A 285 15.65 -0.24 -16.55
CA LEU A 285 14.57 0.47 -17.23
C LEU A 285 14.16 -0.22 -18.53
N THR A 286 15.12 -0.70 -19.32
CA THR A 286 14.87 -1.41 -20.59
C THR A 286 14.18 -2.77 -20.43
N LYS A 287 14.13 -3.34 -19.22
CA LYS A 287 13.33 -4.54 -18.92
C LYS A 287 11.88 -4.20 -18.56
N THR A 288 11.62 -2.96 -18.16
CA THR A 288 10.32 -2.52 -17.69
C THR A 288 9.46 -2.08 -18.88
N ILE A 289 8.21 -2.57 -18.93
CA ILE A 289 7.22 -2.16 -19.94
C ILE A 289 6.63 -0.79 -19.57
N ASP A 290 6.66 0.15 -20.51
CA ASP A 290 5.94 1.43 -20.40
C ASP A 290 4.42 1.16 -20.48
N PRO A 291 3.64 1.53 -19.44
CA PRO A 291 2.20 1.30 -19.43
C PRO A 291 1.44 2.09 -20.51
N VAL A 292 2.01 3.18 -21.05
CA VAL A 292 1.39 4.01 -22.10
C VAL A 292 1.65 3.42 -23.49
N VAL A 293 2.89 3.02 -23.75
CA VAL A 293 3.34 2.59 -25.08
C VAL A 293 3.19 1.08 -25.26
N GLY A 294 3.11 0.31 -24.17
CA GLY A 294 3.10 -1.16 -24.19
C GLY A 294 4.43 -1.78 -24.64
N LYS A 295 5.48 -0.96 -24.79
CA LYS A 295 6.83 -1.37 -25.17
C LYS A 295 7.79 -1.12 -24.00
N THR A 296 8.93 -1.79 -24.00
CA THR A 296 9.97 -1.50 -23.01
C THR A 296 10.53 -0.10 -23.17
N TYR A 297 11.03 0.48 -22.07
CA TYR A 297 11.68 1.79 -22.15
C TYR A 297 12.94 1.72 -23.02
N ALA A 298 13.23 2.83 -23.71
CA ALA A 298 14.50 3.00 -24.41
C ALA A 298 15.67 3.05 -23.40
N PRO A 299 16.87 2.60 -23.79
CA PRO A 299 18.05 2.74 -22.94
C PRO A 299 18.30 4.20 -22.58
N LEU A 300 18.80 4.43 -21.37
CA LEU A 300 19.20 5.76 -20.95
C LEU A 300 20.24 6.31 -21.92
N THR A 301 20.02 7.54 -22.38
CA THR A 301 21.00 8.25 -23.18
C THR A 301 22.07 8.80 -22.23
N ILE A 302 23.11 7.99 -22.00
CA ILE A 302 24.29 8.36 -21.23
C ILE A 302 25.24 9.07 -22.20
N GLU A 303 24.96 10.32 -22.56
CA GLU A 303 25.88 11.15 -23.36
C GLU A 303 26.60 12.15 -22.44
N PRO A 304 27.81 11.87 -21.92
CA PRO A 304 28.51 12.76 -20.98
C PRO A 304 28.62 14.21 -21.48
N ASN A 305 28.84 14.37 -22.78
CA ASN A 305 28.95 15.66 -23.45
C ASN A 305 27.62 16.41 -23.53
N ARG A 306 26.49 15.69 -23.55
CA ARG A 306 25.15 16.26 -23.62
C ARG A 306 24.68 16.74 -22.26
N TRP A 307 25.08 16.12 -21.14
CA TRP A 307 24.81 16.67 -19.79
C TRP A 307 25.59 17.96 -19.55
N LEU A 308 26.81 18.06 -20.09
CA LEU A 308 27.57 19.32 -20.16
C LEU A 308 26.91 20.35 -21.11
N ALA A 309 26.19 19.94 -22.15
CA ALA A 309 25.48 20.85 -23.06
C ALA A 309 24.05 21.22 -22.59
N LEU A 310 23.38 20.34 -21.85
CA LEU A 310 22.01 20.48 -21.33
C LEU A 310 21.93 21.35 -20.07
N GLY A 311 23.06 21.62 -19.41
CA GLY A 311 23.16 22.67 -18.39
C GLY A 311 23.05 24.09 -18.94
N GLY A 312 22.41 24.26 -20.11
CA GLY A 312 22.34 25.52 -20.83
C GLY A 312 23.72 26.17 -21.07
N HIS A 313 23.67 27.43 -21.50
CA HIS A 313 24.85 28.28 -21.57
C HIS A 313 25.37 28.73 -20.18
N ASP A 314 24.60 28.50 -19.11
CA ASP A 314 24.82 29.10 -17.80
C ASP A 314 25.12 28.10 -16.65
N GLY A 315 25.26 26.80 -16.96
CA GLY A 315 25.53 25.75 -15.98
C GLY A 315 24.28 25.19 -15.29
N TRP A 316 24.43 24.04 -14.63
CA TRP A 316 23.39 23.52 -13.73
C TRP A 316 23.44 24.27 -12.39
N GLU A 317 22.28 24.60 -11.84
CA GLU A 317 22.10 25.16 -10.48
C GLU A 317 22.78 26.52 -10.20
N GLY A 318 22.84 27.41 -11.19
CA GLY A 318 23.29 28.80 -10.98
C GLY A 318 24.76 28.95 -10.62
N LYS A 319 25.58 27.90 -10.79
CA LYS A 319 27.05 28.01 -10.68
C LYS A 319 27.63 28.47 -12.02
N VAL A 320 28.23 29.65 -12.00
CA VAL A 320 28.88 30.28 -13.15
C VAL A 320 30.01 29.39 -13.69
N ARG A 321 29.95 29.06 -14.98
CA ARG A 321 31.02 28.34 -15.67
C ARG A 321 32.27 29.21 -15.81
N ARG A 322 33.45 28.60 -15.67
CA ARG A 322 34.78 29.24 -15.86
C ARG A 322 35.43 28.86 -17.21
N ASP A 323 34.65 28.39 -18.17
CA ASP A 323 35.15 27.77 -19.42
C ASP A 323 35.10 28.71 -20.65
N GLY A 324 34.77 30.01 -20.47
CA GLY A 324 34.95 31.04 -21.49
C GLY A 324 33.91 31.07 -22.63
N ARG A 325 32.81 30.33 -22.54
CA ARG A 325 31.72 30.37 -23.53
C ARG A 325 30.75 31.56 -23.28
N ARG A 326 30.17 32.12 -24.34
CA ARG A 326 29.26 33.29 -24.28
C ARG A 326 27.94 32.96 -23.57
N GLN A 327 27.55 33.82 -22.63
CA GLN A 327 26.29 33.77 -21.88
C GLN A 327 25.07 34.11 -22.76
N THR A 328 23.92 33.52 -22.44
CA THR A 328 22.62 33.97 -22.97
C THR A 328 22.07 35.10 -22.11
N THR A 329 21.83 36.28 -22.68
CA THR A 329 21.32 37.45 -21.93
C THR A 329 19.82 37.40 -21.64
N ARG A 330 19.10 36.35 -22.08
CA ARG A 330 17.67 36.17 -21.84
C ARG A 330 17.33 34.70 -21.55
N PRO A 331 16.50 34.41 -20.53
CA PRO A 331 16.05 33.06 -20.23
C PRO A 331 15.06 32.61 -21.31
N ILE A 332 15.40 31.58 -22.07
CA ILE A 332 14.49 30.90 -22.99
C ILE A 332 14.25 29.51 -22.39
N PRO A 333 13.06 29.21 -21.84
CA PRO A 333 12.77 27.86 -21.36
C PRO A 333 12.72 26.91 -22.56
N VAL A 334 13.58 25.89 -22.55
CA VAL A 334 13.59 24.80 -23.54
C VAL A 334 12.98 23.57 -22.86
N TYR A 335 11.75 23.24 -23.24
CA TYR A 335 11.13 21.98 -22.86
C TYR A 335 11.51 20.91 -23.89
N THR A 336 12.11 19.82 -23.46
CA THR A 336 12.31 18.64 -24.31
C THR A 336 10.98 17.94 -24.50
N ALA A 337 10.58 17.77 -25.76
CA ALA A 337 9.40 17.00 -26.19
C ALA A 337 9.60 15.49 -26.04
#